data_AF-A0A2M6X605-F1
#
_entry.id   AF-A0A2M6X605-F1
#
_cell.length_a   1.000
_cell.length_b   1.000
_cell.length_c   1.000
_cell.angle_alpha   90.00
_cell.angle_beta   90.00
_cell.angle_gamma   90.00
#
_symmetry.space_group_name_H-M   'P 1'
#
loop_
_entity.id
_entity.type
_entity.pdbx_description
1 polymer ?
#
loop_
_entity_poly.entity_id
_entity_poly.type
_entity_poly.pdbx_seq_one_letter_code
_entity_poly.pdbx_strand_id
1 'polypeptide(L)'
;MNNSAIIIDFENHRSRERIRNMGEVFTPEQYVQQLLSTLNSKVWTDETAIFFEPTCGHGNIALPVFMRRVKELKRKFERGGSPKPILVAVANALNTLWAIDICAKNVELTRKRLFEFVLYSLKEEGITLYQARTREFMAHVLCALLWQIHENEALSSIGSASAANQTKVGRDWLKKNAHRPIRQAWQ
;
A
#
# COMPACT_ATOMS: atom_id res chain seq x y z
N MET A 1 27.74 13.46 -4.36
CA MET A 1 26.44 13.23 -3.70
C MET A 1 25.94 11.89 -4.21
N ASN A 2 26.15 10.83 -3.44
CA ASN A 2 25.82 9.46 -3.88
C ASN A 2 24.30 9.29 -3.89
N ASN A 3 23.76 9.09 -5.09
CA ASN A 3 22.38 8.72 -5.31
C ASN A 3 22.27 7.23 -4.94
N SER A 4 21.99 6.93 -3.68
CA SER A 4 21.67 5.58 -3.20
C SER A 4 20.34 5.18 -3.82
N ALA A 5 20.35 4.77 -5.09
CA ALA A 5 19.17 4.31 -5.79
C ALA A 5 18.58 3.14 -4.99
N ILE A 6 17.34 3.31 -4.57
CA ILE A 6 16.55 2.29 -3.90
C ILE A 6 16.44 1.10 -4.87
N ILE A 7 17.21 0.03 -4.63
CA ILE A 7 17.01 -1.25 -5.32
C ILE A 7 15.93 -2.00 -4.53
N ILE A 8 14.68 -1.61 -4.72
CA ILE A 8 13.56 -2.49 -4.41
C ILE A 8 13.54 -3.52 -5.53
N ASP A 9 13.65 -4.80 -5.19
CA ASP A 9 13.61 -5.88 -6.17
C ASP A 9 12.26 -5.83 -6.92
N PHE A 10 12.33 -5.47 -8.20
CA PHE A 10 11.20 -5.55 -9.11
C PHE A 10 11.26 -6.93 -9.74
N GLU A 11 10.64 -7.93 -9.12
CA GLU A 11 10.44 -9.24 -9.75
C GLU A 11 9.65 -9.04 -11.06
N ASN A 12 10.37 -8.97 -12.18
CA ASN A 12 9.86 -8.60 -13.49
C ASN A 12 9.42 -9.80 -14.35
N HIS A 13 9.23 -10.98 -13.75
CA HIS A 13 8.89 -12.20 -14.49
C HIS A 13 7.74 -12.95 -13.83
N ARG A 14 6.67 -13.24 -14.59
CA ARG A 14 5.57 -14.11 -14.14
C ARG A 14 5.15 -15.11 -15.21
N SER A 15 4.65 -16.26 -14.75
CA SER A 15 4.21 -17.35 -15.62
C SER A 15 2.99 -16.95 -16.45
N ARG A 16 2.90 -17.45 -17.69
CA ARG A 16 1.75 -17.24 -18.59
C ARG A 16 0.41 -17.61 -17.95
N GLU A 17 0.44 -18.59 -17.04
CA GLU A 17 -0.71 -19.04 -16.26
C GLU A 17 -1.30 -17.94 -15.37
N ARG A 18 -0.46 -17.14 -14.71
CA ARG A 18 -0.92 -16.04 -13.83
C ARG A 18 -1.52 -14.88 -14.62
N ILE A 19 -0.94 -14.55 -15.78
CA ILE A 19 -1.49 -13.56 -16.70
C ILE A 19 -2.91 -13.99 -17.11
N ARG A 20 -3.08 -15.25 -17.51
CA ARG A 20 -4.36 -15.80 -17.96
C ARG A 20 -5.40 -15.89 -16.83
N ASN A 21 -5.02 -16.42 -15.66
CA ASN A 21 -5.97 -16.75 -14.61
C ASN A 21 -6.24 -15.60 -13.63
N MET A 22 -5.29 -14.67 -13.47
CA MET A 22 -5.36 -13.57 -12.50
C MET A 22 -5.38 -12.18 -13.16
N GLY A 23 -5.34 -12.10 -14.49
CA GLY A 23 -5.30 -10.82 -15.21
C GLY A 23 -4.05 -10.01 -14.89
N GLU A 24 -2.95 -10.69 -14.55
CA GLU A 24 -1.78 -10.05 -13.99
C GLU A 24 -0.98 -9.28 -15.06
N VAL A 25 -0.96 -7.96 -14.93
CA VAL A 25 -0.26 -7.04 -15.83
C VAL A 25 0.79 -6.26 -15.06
N PHE A 26 2.00 -6.18 -15.61
CA PHE A 26 3.05 -5.37 -15.04
C PHE A 26 2.90 -3.91 -15.52
N THR A 27 2.95 -2.96 -14.58
CA THR A 27 2.96 -1.52 -14.91
C THR A 27 4.42 -1.02 -14.81
N PRO A 28 5.08 -0.73 -15.94
CA PRO A 28 6.43 -0.15 -15.95
C PRO A 28 6.51 1.13 -15.11
N GLU A 29 7.61 1.29 -14.38
CA GLU A 29 7.84 2.42 -13.47
C GLU A 29 7.66 3.77 -14.16
N GLN A 30 8.13 3.91 -15.39
CA GLN A 30 7.96 5.11 -16.22
C GLN A 30 6.49 5.54 -16.36
N TYR A 31 5.58 4.58 -16.58
CA TYR A 31 4.15 4.89 -16.68
C TYR A 31 3.54 5.24 -15.32
N VAL A 32 4.00 4.60 -14.25
CA VAL A 32 3.59 4.98 -12.89
C VAL A 32 3.98 6.42 -12.60
N GLN A 33 5.22 6.83 -12.89
CA GLN A 33 5.66 8.21 -12.66
C GLN A 33 4.88 9.23 -13.50
N GLN A 34 4.54 8.90 -14.75
CA GLN A 34 3.67 9.72 -15.59
C GLN A 34 2.28 9.87 -14.95
N LEU A 35 1.64 8.76 -14.55
CA LEU A 35 0.36 8.76 -13.85
C LEU A 35 0.39 9.64 -12.60
N LEU A 36 1.39 9.49 -11.73
CA LEU A 36 1.46 10.31 -10.51
C LEU A 36 1.65 11.80 -10.81
N SER A 37 2.25 12.13 -11.95
CA SER A 37 2.50 13.51 -12.38
C SER A 37 1.26 14.19 -12.96
N THR A 38 0.21 13.46 -13.34
CA THR A 38 -1.05 14.07 -13.77
C THR A 38 -1.90 14.57 -12.60
N LEU A 39 -1.63 14.09 -11.38
CA LEU A 39 -2.35 14.52 -10.18
C LEU A 39 -1.96 15.95 -9.78
N ASN A 40 -2.94 16.73 -9.33
CA ASN A 40 -2.72 18.07 -8.79
C ASN A 40 -1.66 18.03 -7.68
N SER A 41 -0.61 18.84 -7.79
CA SER A 41 0.51 18.82 -6.84
C SER A 41 0.10 19.05 -5.38
N LYS A 42 -0.97 19.82 -5.13
CA LYS A 42 -1.50 20.06 -3.79
C LYS A 42 -1.98 18.79 -3.10
N VAL A 43 -2.44 17.79 -3.88
CA VAL A 43 -2.96 16.55 -3.32
C VAL A 43 -1.92 15.94 -2.41
N TRP A 44 -0.65 15.89 -2.81
CA TRP A 44 0.46 15.24 -2.09
C TRP A 44 0.77 15.79 -0.68
N THR A 45 0.30 17.00 -0.37
CA THR A 45 0.49 17.67 0.92
C THR A 45 -0.79 17.84 1.74
N ASP A 46 -1.95 17.55 1.15
CA ASP A 46 -3.25 17.61 1.81
C ASP A 46 -3.47 16.37 2.67
N GLU A 47 -3.25 16.48 3.99
CA GLU A 47 -3.32 15.41 4.99
C GLU A 47 -4.66 14.64 5.02
N THR A 48 -5.71 15.17 4.40
CA THR A 48 -7.05 14.55 4.34
C THR A 48 -7.28 13.75 3.05
N ALA A 49 -6.41 13.91 2.05
CA ALA A 49 -6.54 13.21 0.77
C ALA A 49 -6.28 11.71 0.93
N ILE A 50 -7.23 10.90 0.47
CA ILE A 50 -7.16 9.43 0.50
C ILE A 50 -6.75 8.90 -0.87
N PHE A 51 -5.75 8.03 -0.91
CA PHE A 51 -5.36 7.28 -2.10
C PHE A 51 -5.88 5.86 -1.98
N PHE A 52 -6.52 5.39 -3.06
CA PHE A 52 -7.04 4.03 -3.12
C PHE A 52 -6.58 3.33 -4.38
N GLU A 53 -5.98 2.16 -4.22
CA GLU A 53 -5.58 1.29 -5.30
C GLU A 53 -6.44 -0.02 -5.22
N PRO A 54 -7.24 -0.35 -6.25
CA PRO A 54 -8.16 -1.50 -6.23
C PRO A 54 -7.58 -2.84 -6.74
N THR A 55 -6.36 -2.87 -7.27
CA THR A 55 -5.65 -4.03 -7.85
C THR A 55 -4.14 -3.91 -7.68
N CYS A 56 -3.67 -3.99 -6.43
CA CYS A 56 -2.37 -3.41 -6.12
C CYS A 56 -1.21 -4.22 -6.65
N GLY A 57 -1.47 -5.46 -7.07
CA GLY A 57 -0.48 -6.42 -7.46
C GLY A 57 0.56 -6.51 -6.36
N HIS A 58 1.82 -6.49 -6.76
CA HIS A 58 2.94 -6.44 -5.82
C HIS A 58 3.36 -5.00 -5.46
N GLY A 59 2.46 -4.02 -5.59
CA GLY A 59 2.62 -2.67 -5.06
C GLY A 59 3.20 -1.65 -6.04
N ASN A 60 3.14 -1.91 -7.36
CA ASN A 60 3.81 -1.05 -8.36
C ASN A 60 3.26 0.38 -8.43
N ILE A 61 2.02 0.62 -8.00
CA ILE A 61 1.44 1.97 -7.89
C ILE A 61 1.38 2.41 -6.43
N ALA A 62 0.89 1.54 -5.54
CA ALA A 62 0.73 1.85 -4.11
C ALA A 62 2.05 2.31 -3.45
N LEU A 63 3.18 1.67 -3.77
CA LEU A 63 4.47 2.04 -3.22
C LEU A 63 4.97 3.39 -3.75
N PRO A 64 5.02 3.68 -5.06
CA PRO A 64 5.36 5.02 -5.55
C PRO A 64 4.43 6.14 -5.04
N VAL A 65 3.12 5.88 -4.90
CA VAL A 65 2.18 6.81 -4.25
C VAL A 65 2.64 7.09 -2.83
N PHE A 66 2.88 6.03 -2.03
CA PHE A 66 3.34 6.14 -0.65
C PHE A 66 4.66 6.91 -0.53
N MET A 67 5.65 6.59 -1.36
CA MET A 67 6.97 7.23 -1.36
C MET A 67 6.87 8.73 -1.66
N ARG A 68 6.14 9.10 -2.71
CA ARG A 68 5.93 10.51 -3.08
C ARG A 68 5.16 11.25 -1.99
N ARG A 69 4.17 10.60 -1.40
CA ARG A 69 3.38 11.13 -0.29
C ARG A 69 4.22 11.42 0.95
N VAL A 70 5.01 10.46 1.40
CA VAL A 70 5.92 10.63 2.54
C VAL A 70 6.92 11.77 2.27
N LYS A 71 7.50 11.83 1.07
CA LYS A 71 8.44 12.88 0.69
C LYS A 71 7.84 14.28 0.80
N GLU A 72 6.67 14.52 0.23
CA GLU A 72 6.06 15.85 0.22
C GLU A 72 5.48 16.25 1.58
N LEU A 73 4.87 15.31 2.31
CA LEU A 73 4.42 15.55 3.69
C LEU A 73 5.58 15.82 4.64
N LYS A 74 6.68 15.08 4.52
CA LYS A 74 7.89 15.33 5.33
C LYS A 74 8.37 16.77 5.15
N ARG A 75 8.50 17.22 3.91
CA ARG A 75 8.88 18.62 3.60
C ARG A 75 7.90 19.64 4.19
N LYS A 76 6.59 19.36 4.13
CA LYS A 76 5.56 20.20 4.74
C LYS A 76 5.77 20.29 6.26
N PHE A 77 5.93 19.16 6.95
CA PHE A 77 6.07 19.13 8.40
C PHE A 77 7.42 19.68 8.88
N GLU A 78 8.50 19.52 8.10
CA GLU A 78 9.78 20.17 8.33
C GLU A 78 9.63 21.69 8.34
N ARG A 79 8.99 22.25 7.32
CA ARG A 79 8.71 23.70 7.23
C ARG A 79 7.79 24.19 8.34
N GLY A 80 6.89 23.33 8.82
CA GLY A 80 6.01 23.59 9.96
C GLY A 80 6.67 23.43 11.33
N GLY A 81 7.97 23.11 11.40
CA GLY A 81 8.70 23.00 12.66
C GLY A 81 8.47 21.71 13.44
N SER A 82 7.96 20.65 12.80
CA SER A 82 7.78 19.36 13.46
C SER A 82 9.14 18.79 13.90
N PRO A 83 9.30 18.31 15.16
CA PRO A 83 10.57 17.79 15.66
C PRO A 83 10.95 16.43 15.05
N LYS A 84 9.97 15.68 14.54
CA LYS A 84 10.15 14.35 13.90
C LYS A 84 9.26 14.27 12.65
N PRO A 85 9.57 15.05 11.61
CA PRO A 85 8.69 15.22 10.46
C PRO A 85 8.47 13.92 9.68
N ILE A 86 9.47 13.04 9.64
CA ILE A 86 9.35 11.73 8.99
C ILE A 86 8.32 10.82 9.67
N LEU A 87 8.24 10.82 11.00
CA LEU A 87 7.28 9.97 11.73
C LEU A 87 5.84 10.39 11.41
N VAL A 88 5.58 11.69 11.42
CA VAL A 88 4.26 12.25 11.10
C VAL A 88 3.91 12.01 9.63
N ALA A 89 4.87 12.21 8.72
CA ALA A 89 4.68 11.97 7.29
C ALA A 89 4.35 10.50 6.98
N VAL A 90 5.08 9.54 7.56
CA VAL A 90 4.81 8.11 7.40
C VAL A 90 3.46 7.73 7.98
N ALA A 91 3.13 8.19 9.19
CA ALA A 91 1.84 7.89 9.81
C ALA A 91 0.66 8.41 8.97
N ASN A 92 0.73 9.67 8.51
CA ASN A 92 -0.32 10.24 7.68
C ASN A 92 -0.43 9.53 6.32
N ALA A 93 0.70 9.29 5.65
CA ALA A 93 0.72 8.64 4.34
C ALA A 93 0.21 7.19 4.41
N LEU A 94 0.50 6.44 5.48
CA LEU A 94 -0.07 5.10 5.69
C LEU A 94 -1.58 5.21 5.95
N ASN A 95 -1.99 6.04 6.91
CA ASN A 95 -3.39 6.21 7.29
C ASN A 95 -4.32 6.67 6.17
N THR A 96 -3.75 7.22 5.09
CA THR A 96 -4.48 7.72 3.92
C THR A 96 -4.23 6.89 2.65
N LEU A 97 -3.56 5.74 2.74
CA LEU A 97 -3.36 4.82 1.63
C LEU A 97 -4.15 3.54 1.87
N TRP A 98 -5.00 3.18 0.92
CA TRP A 98 -5.71 1.92 0.88
C TRP A 98 -5.32 1.17 -0.38
N ALA A 99 -5.09 -0.13 -0.26
CA ALA A 99 -4.79 -0.95 -1.43
C ALA A 99 -5.39 -2.34 -1.27
N ILE A 100 -5.92 -2.90 -2.35
CA ILE A 100 -6.48 -4.26 -2.31
C ILE A 100 -6.04 -5.06 -3.53
N ASP A 101 -5.98 -6.38 -3.37
CA ASP A 101 -5.73 -7.28 -4.49
C ASP A 101 -6.40 -8.63 -4.23
N ILE A 102 -6.80 -9.33 -5.28
CA ILE A 102 -7.41 -10.67 -5.14
C ILE A 102 -6.40 -11.73 -4.72
N CYS A 103 -5.10 -11.51 -4.96
CA CYS A 103 -4.04 -12.45 -4.64
C CYS A 103 -3.41 -12.11 -3.28
N ALA A 104 -3.54 -13.01 -2.32
CA ALA A 104 -2.91 -12.89 -1.00
C ALA A 104 -1.38 -12.67 -1.09
N LYS A 105 -0.70 -13.29 -2.05
CA LYS A 105 0.76 -13.12 -2.24
C LYS A 105 1.12 -11.70 -2.71
N ASN A 106 0.28 -11.12 -3.56
CA ASN A 106 0.42 -9.74 -4.02
C ASN A 106 0.25 -8.76 -2.85
N VAL A 107 -0.76 -8.98 -2.01
CA VAL A 107 -0.98 -8.23 -0.76
C VAL A 107 0.23 -8.33 0.18
N GLU A 108 0.76 -9.53 0.40
CA GLU A 108 1.94 -9.76 1.25
C GLU A 108 3.18 -9.00 0.72
N LEU A 109 3.44 -9.09 -0.58
CA LEU A 109 4.54 -8.38 -1.23
C LEU A 109 4.38 -6.87 -1.14
N THR A 110 3.17 -6.34 -1.34
CA THR A 110 2.87 -4.92 -1.20
C THR A 110 3.15 -4.45 0.24
N ARG A 111 2.66 -5.17 1.25
CA ARG A 111 2.93 -4.87 2.67
C ARG A 111 4.42 -4.88 2.98
N LYS A 112 5.14 -5.90 2.51
CA LYS A 112 6.59 -6.03 2.71
C LYS A 112 7.34 -4.83 2.12
N ARG A 113 7.06 -4.46 0.86
CA ARG A 113 7.75 -3.34 0.19
C ARG A 113 7.45 -1.99 0.86
N LEU A 114 6.21 -1.76 1.29
CA LEU A 114 5.85 -0.56 2.05
C LEU A 114 6.59 -0.52 3.40
N PHE A 115 6.64 -1.64 4.11
CA PHE A 115 7.35 -1.76 5.39
C PHE A 115 8.86 -1.52 5.25
N GLU A 116 9.50 -2.11 4.23
CA GLU A 116 10.92 -1.91 3.93
C GLU A 116 11.22 -0.44 3.63
N PHE A 117 10.36 0.25 2.88
CA PHE A 117 10.49 1.68 2.65
C PHE A 117 10.37 2.50 3.94
N VAL A 118 9.47 2.14 4.86
CA VAL A 118 9.39 2.79 6.18
C VAL A 118 10.70 2.59 6.95
N LEU A 119 11.17 1.35 7.09
CA LEU A 119 12.42 1.05 7.80
C LEU A 119 13.61 1.83 7.24
N TYR A 120 13.72 1.88 5.91
CA TYR A 120 14.75 2.66 5.23
C TYR A 120 14.62 4.16 5.54
N SER A 121 13.42 4.73 5.41
CA SER A 121 13.18 6.15 5.64
C SER A 121 13.48 6.57 7.09
N LEU A 122 13.18 5.71 8.06
CA LEU A 122 13.53 5.95 9.47
C LEU A 122 15.05 5.89 9.70
N LYS A 123 15.72 4.91 9.08
CA LYS A 123 17.17 4.76 9.19
C LYS A 123 17.93 5.96 8.61
N GLU A 124 17.53 6.46 7.45
CA GLU A 124 18.13 7.65 6.82
C GLU A 124 18.01 8.90 7.71
N GLU A 125 16.97 8.96 8.53
CA GLU A 125 16.72 10.05 9.50
C GLU A 125 17.36 9.78 10.87
N GLY A 126 18.21 8.76 10.99
CA GLY A 126 18.89 8.38 12.23
C GLY A 126 17.96 7.87 13.34
N ILE A 127 16.74 7.43 13.00
CA ILE A 127 15.77 6.91 13.97
C ILE A 127 16.02 5.42 14.18
N THR A 128 16.30 5.03 15.44
CA THR A 128 16.55 3.64 15.82
C THR A 128 15.32 2.99 16.46
N LEU A 129 15.17 1.68 16.29
CA LEU A 129 14.01 0.90 16.75
C LEU A 129 14.07 0.49 18.23
N TYR A 130 15.14 0.83 18.94
CA TYR A 130 15.37 0.36 20.32
C TYR A 130 14.61 1.15 21.38
N GLN A 131 14.14 2.35 21.05
CA GLN A 131 13.42 3.23 21.98
C GLN A 131 11.94 2.87 22.07
N ALA A 132 11.33 2.99 23.27
CA ALA A 132 9.92 2.64 23.51
C ALA A 132 8.96 3.36 22.54
N ARG A 133 9.13 4.67 22.35
CA ARG A 133 8.31 5.47 21.41
C ARG A 133 8.43 4.97 19.97
N THR A 134 9.61 4.54 19.53
CA THR A 134 9.77 3.97 18.18
C THR A 134 9.08 2.61 18.08
N ARG A 135 9.06 1.80 19.14
CA ARG A 135 8.32 0.52 19.15
C ARG A 135 6.82 0.73 19.02
N GLU A 136 6.24 1.69 19.74
CA GLU A 136 4.83 2.07 19.60
C GLU A 136 4.51 2.52 18.18
N PHE A 137 5.38 3.36 17.60
CA PHE A 137 5.25 3.77 16.21
C PHE A 137 5.32 2.58 15.23
N MET A 138 6.23 1.64 15.44
CA MET A 138 6.30 0.44 14.60
C MET A 138 5.07 -0.45 14.76
N ALA A 139 4.50 -0.57 15.96
CA ALA A 139 3.23 -1.27 16.15
C ALA A 139 2.11 -0.60 15.34
N HIS A 140 2.04 0.75 15.34
CA HIS A 140 1.12 1.49 14.47
C HIS A 140 1.33 1.17 12.99
N VAL A 141 2.58 1.22 12.51
CA VAL A 141 2.92 0.88 11.11
C VAL A 141 2.45 -0.53 10.74
N LEU A 142 2.73 -1.52 11.58
CA LEU A 142 2.33 -2.91 11.34
C LEU A 142 0.80 -3.06 11.31
N CYS A 143 0.09 -2.47 12.27
CA CYS A 143 -1.37 -2.48 12.31
C CYS A 143 -1.97 -1.81 11.06
N ALA A 144 -1.46 -0.64 10.67
CA ALA A 144 -1.91 0.09 9.50
C ALA A 144 -1.74 -0.74 8.22
N LEU A 145 -0.56 -1.32 7.99
CA LEU A 145 -0.30 -2.16 6.82
C LEU A 145 -1.19 -3.41 6.77
N LEU A 146 -1.45 -4.03 7.91
CA LEU A 146 -2.33 -5.21 8.00
C LEU A 146 -3.79 -4.86 7.67
N TRP A 147 -4.25 -3.68 8.08
CA TRP A 147 -5.63 -3.24 7.88
C TRP A 147 -5.89 -2.61 6.51
N GLN A 148 -4.97 -1.78 6.01
CA GLN A 148 -5.19 -0.95 4.83
C GLN A 148 -4.87 -1.65 3.51
N ILE A 149 -3.96 -2.63 3.56
CA ILE A 149 -3.55 -3.41 2.40
C ILE A 149 -4.19 -4.79 2.54
N HIS A 150 -5.23 -5.11 1.79
CA HIS A 150 -6.09 -6.27 2.09
C HIS A 150 -6.39 -7.15 0.88
N GLU A 151 -6.61 -8.45 1.13
CA GLU A 151 -7.10 -9.37 0.09
C GLU A 151 -8.58 -9.09 -0.18
N ASN A 152 -8.94 -8.66 -1.39
CA ASN A 152 -10.32 -8.37 -1.73
C ASN A 152 -10.60 -8.62 -3.22
N GLU A 153 -11.86 -8.93 -3.53
CA GLU A 153 -12.35 -9.24 -4.87
C GLU A 153 -13.10 -8.04 -5.48
N ALA A 154 -12.65 -6.80 -5.25
CA ALA A 154 -13.39 -5.60 -5.63
C ALA A 154 -13.77 -5.58 -7.13
N LEU A 155 -12.84 -5.95 -8.02
CA LEU A 155 -13.13 -6.00 -9.45
C LEU A 155 -14.15 -7.08 -9.84
N SER A 156 -14.22 -8.19 -9.10
CA SER A 156 -15.20 -9.26 -9.34
C SER A 156 -16.64 -8.78 -9.21
N SER A 157 -16.87 -7.67 -8.49
CA SER A 157 -18.19 -7.08 -8.29
C SER A 157 -18.65 -6.15 -9.43
N ILE A 158 -17.74 -5.69 -10.30
CA ILE A 158 -18.01 -4.59 -11.25
C ILE A 158 -18.66 -5.07 -12.57
N GLY A 159 -18.67 -6.39 -12.84
CA GLY A 159 -19.15 -6.93 -14.13
C GLY A 159 -20.67 -7.00 -14.32
N SER A 160 -21.45 -7.26 -13.27
CA SER A 160 -22.93 -7.27 -13.30
C SER A 160 -23.52 -7.38 -11.90
N ALA A 161 -24.81 -7.04 -11.73
CA ALA A 161 -25.52 -7.25 -10.46
C ALA A 161 -25.51 -8.73 -10.00
N SER A 162 -25.44 -9.67 -10.95
CA SER A 162 -25.28 -11.10 -10.64
C SER A 162 -23.87 -11.43 -10.14
N ALA A 163 -22.83 -10.85 -10.76
CA ALA A 163 -21.44 -11.03 -10.37
C ALA A 163 -21.13 -10.47 -8.97
N ALA A 164 -21.75 -9.34 -8.60
CA ALA A 164 -21.65 -8.77 -7.26
C ALA A 164 -22.09 -9.76 -6.14
N ASN A 165 -23.10 -10.59 -6.42
CA ASN A 165 -23.60 -11.60 -5.48
C ASN A 165 -22.70 -12.85 -5.35
N GLN A 166 -21.70 -12.99 -6.24
CA GLN A 166 -20.79 -14.15 -6.29
C GLN A 166 -19.43 -13.88 -5.62
N THR A 167 -19.16 -12.66 -5.18
CA THR A 167 -17.96 -12.33 -4.39
C THR A 167 -17.96 -13.07 -3.04
N LYS A 168 -16.80 -13.20 -2.38
CA LYS A 168 -16.67 -13.79 -1.03
C LYS A 168 -17.52 -13.12 0.07
N VAL A 169 -18.15 -11.98 -0.21
CA VAL A 169 -19.09 -11.27 0.67
C VAL A 169 -20.53 -11.23 0.13
N GLY A 170 -20.75 -11.82 -1.05
CA GLY A 170 -22.04 -11.88 -1.71
C GLY A 170 -23.00 -12.89 -1.07
N ARG A 171 -24.31 -12.65 -1.25
CA ARG A 171 -25.37 -13.46 -0.64
C ARG A 171 -25.26 -14.95 -0.99
N ASP A 172 -24.96 -15.27 -2.24
CA ASP A 172 -24.94 -16.65 -2.71
C ASP A 172 -23.66 -17.39 -2.27
N TRP A 173 -22.53 -16.68 -2.21
CA TRP A 173 -21.30 -17.21 -1.64
C TRP A 173 -21.45 -17.52 -0.15
N LEU A 174 -22.07 -16.60 0.63
CA LEU A 174 -22.33 -16.77 2.06
C LEU A 174 -23.26 -17.96 2.35
N LYS A 175 -24.31 -18.14 1.53
CA LYS A 175 -25.19 -19.32 1.63
C LYS A 175 -24.44 -20.63 1.43
N LYS A 176 -23.44 -20.65 0.54
CA LYS A 176 -22.69 -21.86 0.18
C LYS A 176 -21.50 -22.16 1.09
N ASN A 177 -20.84 -21.13 1.63
CA ASN A 177 -19.56 -21.27 2.34
C ASN A 177 -19.62 -20.91 3.85
N ALA A 178 -20.81 -20.55 4.35
CA ALA A 178 -21.04 -19.93 5.65
C ALA A 178 -20.26 -18.60 5.83
N HIS A 179 -20.62 -17.82 6.85
CA HIS A 179 -19.85 -16.62 7.18
C HIS A 179 -18.47 -17.05 7.66
N ARG A 180 -17.43 -16.78 6.87
CA ARG A 180 -16.04 -16.84 7.36
C ARG A 180 -15.70 -15.45 7.87
N PRO A 181 -15.55 -15.25 9.19
CA PRO A 181 -15.06 -13.98 9.72
C PRO A 181 -13.76 -13.61 9.00
N ILE A 182 -13.51 -12.32 8.81
CA ILE A 182 -12.18 -11.83 8.43
C ILE A 182 -11.20 -12.54 9.37
N ARG A 183 -10.38 -13.44 8.84
CA ARG A 183 -9.36 -14.12 9.63
C ARG A 183 -8.44 -13.01 10.10
N GLN A 184 -8.57 -12.63 11.36
CA GLN A 184 -7.54 -11.85 12.02
C GLN A 184 -6.24 -12.66 11.85
N ALA A 185 -5.16 -12.00 11.40
CA ALA A 185 -3.92 -12.64 10.97
C ALA A 185 -3.14 -13.37 12.09
N TRP A 186 -3.82 -13.76 13.18
CA TRP A 186 -3.28 -14.27 14.43
C TRP A 186 -3.88 -15.64 14.82
N GLN A 187 -4.42 -16.40 13.86
CA GLN A 187 -4.81 -17.80 14.04
C GLN A 187 -4.06 -18.72 13.08
#